data_AF-A0A0Q8RDJ3-F1
#
_entry.id   AF-A0A0Q8RDJ3-F1
#
_cell.length_a   1.000
_cell.length_b   1.000
_cell.length_c   1.000
_cell.angle_alpha   90.00
_cell.angle_beta   90.00
_cell.angle_gamma   90.00
#
_symmetry.space_group_name_H-M   'P 1'
#
loop_
_entity.id
_entity.type
_entity.pdbx_description
1 polymer ?
#
loop_
_entity_poly.entity_id
_entity_poly.type
_entity_poly.pdbx_seq_one_letter_code
_entity_poly.pdbx_strand_id
1 'polypeptide(L)'
;MDSLMSINTQLGKALDRLFLSVPQTTVFGKQKGGGHDLRRFFHATEHTQRQIVFYRDKWWTVNGGTLYAELCCLVPDVQAAVYGVPQSLLDPDCNVPSSHFQYVLTEREAKRSWELRSPENVAAFEHEMKNWLPSIALPWLSQFESRDGVIRFLQSKLQFITLAIYLSSLGDSGGASQAISAWLEGLPRRAEGSLERLAGKGLISSADVAYLSNASIQGEEDYKLQAAEWVRARFCEEL
;
A
#
# COMPACT_ATOMS: atom_id res chain seq x y z
N MET A 1 10.96 46.22 3.63
CA MET A 1 11.83 45.02 3.64
C MET A 1 10.93 43.85 3.94
N ASP A 2 10.45 43.18 2.89
CA ASP A 2 9.64 41.98 3.05
C ASP A 2 10.47 40.92 3.77
N SER A 3 9.95 40.45 4.91
CA SER A 3 10.52 39.33 5.64
C SER A 3 10.68 38.17 4.65
N LEU A 4 11.93 37.77 4.39
CA LEU A 4 12.27 36.56 3.65
C LEU A 4 11.56 35.38 4.32
N MET A 5 10.35 35.06 3.86
CA MET A 5 9.63 33.87 4.32
C MET A 5 10.51 32.67 4.02
N SER A 6 10.84 31.89 5.05
CA SER A 6 11.61 30.66 4.88
C SER A 6 10.95 29.74 3.85
N ILE A 7 11.76 28.99 3.09
CA ILE A 7 11.27 28.00 2.10
C ILE A 7 10.22 27.07 2.73
N ASN A 8 10.41 26.69 3.99
CA ASN A 8 9.42 25.92 4.77
C ASN A 8 8.04 26.59 4.83
N THR A 9 8.00 27.89 5.13
CA THR A 9 6.74 28.63 5.24
C THR A 9 6.07 28.75 3.87
N GLN A 10 6.85 29.02 2.82
CA GLN A 10 6.34 29.12 1.46
C GLN A 10 5.76 27.79 0.98
N LEU A 11 6.48 26.70 1.19
CA LEU A 11 6.08 25.35 0.80
C LEU A 11 4.85 24.85 1.56
N GLY A 12 4.81 25.08 2.88
CA GLY A 12 3.63 24.75 3.69
C GLY A 12 2.38 25.50 3.23
N LYS A 13 2.51 26.79 2.87
CA LYS A 13 1.41 27.58 2.30
C LYS A 13 1.04 27.12 0.89
N ALA A 14 2.00 26.74 0.06
CA ALA A 14 1.74 26.22 -1.28
C ALA A 14 0.93 24.93 -1.23
N LEU A 15 1.31 23.98 -0.36
CA LEU A 15 0.54 22.76 -0.10
C LEU A 15 -0.86 23.05 0.39
N ASP A 16 -1.01 23.96 1.36
CA ASP A 16 -2.33 24.34 1.88
C ASP A 16 -3.21 24.94 0.76
N ARG A 17 -2.67 25.81 -0.09
CA ARG A 17 -3.40 26.36 -1.26
C ARG A 17 -3.78 25.29 -2.27
N LEU A 18 -2.85 24.37 -2.59
CA LEU A 18 -3.10 23.28 -3.54
C LEU A 18 -4.30 22.43 -3.11
N PHE A 19 -4.33 22.01 -1.85
CA PHE A 19 -5.41 21.19 -1.29
C PHE A 19 -6.75 21.94 -1.17
N LEU A 20 -6.72 23.27 -1.10
CA LEU A 20 -7.93 24.10 -1.21
C LEU A 20 -8.40 24.27 -2.67
N SER A 21 -7.47 24.27 -3.62
CA SER A 21 -7.78 24.55 -5.04
C SER A 21 -8.21 23.32 -5.85
N VAL A 22 -7.92 22.10 -5.38
CA VAL A 22 -8.30 20.84 -6.03
C VAL A 22 -9.59 20.33 -5.37
N PRO A 23 -10.76 20.35 -6.05
CA PRO A 23 -12.04 20.00 -5.41
C PRO A 23 -12.04 18.60 -4.79
N GLN A 24 -11.37 17.63 -5.41
CA GLN A 24 -11.29 16.24 -4.93
C GLN A 24 -10.48 16.09 -3.63
N THR A 25 -9.63 17.06 -3.26
CA THR A 25 -8.89 17.01 -1.98
C THR A 25 -9.66 17.59 -0.80
N THR A 26 -10.84 18.18 -1.02
CA THR A 26 -11.65 18.82 0.05
C THR A 26 -12.09 17.87 1.15
N VAL A 27 -12.15 16.56 0.85
CA VAL A 27 -12.47 15.51 1.83
C VAL A 27 -11.34 15.28 2.84
N PHE A 28 -10.11 15.69 2.52
CA PHE A 28 -8.97 15.50 3.41
C PHE A 28 -8.89 16.59 4.48
N GLY A 29 -8.94 16.16 5.74
CA GLY A 29 -8.64 17.00 6.89
C GLY A 29 -7.12 17.12 7.08
N LYS A 30 -6.63 18.35 7.20
CA LYS A 30 -5.24 18.62 7.59
C LYS A 30 -5.00 18.21 9.04
N GLN A 31 -4.00 17.38 9.27
CA GLN A 31 -3.64 16.88 10.59
C GLN A 31 -2.46 17.67 11.18
N LYS A 32 -2.32 17.63 12.51
CA LYS A 32 -1.14 18.18 13.17
C LYS A 32 0.09 17.35 12.72
N GLY A 33 1.08 18.04 12.18
CA GLY A 33 2.39 17.44 11.88
C GLY A 33 3.28 17.37 13.12
N GLY A 34 4.28 16.51 13.09
CA GLY A 34 5.33 16.41 14.11
C GLY A 34 6.67 16.04 13.47
N GLY A 35 7.78 16.43 14.11
CA GLY A 35 9.13 16.08 13.65
C GLY A 35 9.44 16.52 12.21
N HIS A 36 9.75 15.56 11.34
CA HIS A 36 10.12 15.79 9.95
C HIS A 36 8.93 16.12 9.03
N ASP A 37 7.71 15.80 9.46
CA ASP A 37 6.50 16.02 8.68
C ASP A 37 6.22 17.51 8.48
N LEU A 38 6.11 17.91 7.22
CA LEU A 38 5.72 19.27 6.85
C LEU A 38 4.19 19.42 6.83
N ARG A 39 3.50 18.47 6.19
CA ARG A 39 2.04 18.42 6.09
C ARG A 39 1.55 16.98 6.06
N ARG A 40 0.43 16.74 6.73
CA ARG A 40 -0.30 15.47 6.69
C ARG A 40 -1.75 15.78 6.37
N PHE A 41 -2.26 15.15 5.31
CA PHE A 41 -3.66 15.24 4.92
C PHE A 41 -4.26 13.85 5.07
N PHE A 42 -5.35 13.76 5.82
CA PHE A 42 -5.96 12.50 6.19
C PHE A 42 -7.46 12.51 5.91
N HIS A 43 -7.97 11.39 5.43
CA HIS A 43 -9.38 11.18 5.25
C HIS A 43 -9.73 9.74 5.57
N ALA A 44 -10.82 9.53 6.31
CA ALA A 44 -11.34 8.21 6.63
C ALA A 44 -12.80 8.09 6.21
N THR A 45 -13.13 6.94 5.65
CA THR A 45 -14.48 6.46 5.41
C THR A 45 -14.70 5.17 6.19
N GLU A 46 -15.89 4.59 6.10
CA GLU A 46 -16.14 3.25 6.64
C GLU A 46 -15.27 2.16 5.99
N HIS A 47 -14.83 2.38 4.74
CA HIS A 47 -14.07 1.38 3.97
C HIS A 47 -12.56 1.62 3.93
N THR A 48 -12.10 2.84 4.17
CA THR A 48 -10.70 3.20 3.98
C THR A 48 -10.23 4.26 4.96
N GLN A 49 -8.95 4.21 5.31
CA GLN A 49 -8.21 5.34 5.82
C GLN A 49 -7.15 5.71 4.78
N ARG A 50 -7.09 6.97 4.39
CA ARG A 50 -6.23 7.49 3.32
C ARG A 50 -5.40 8.64 3.86
N GLN A 51 -4.11 8.63 3.55
CA GLN A 51 -3.19 9.65 4.00
C GLN A 51 -2.25 10.08 2.87
N ILE A 52 -2.06 11.39 2.77
CA ILE A 52 -1.01 12.02 1.97
C ILE A 52 -0.08 12.74 2.94
N VAL A 53 1.15 12.26 3.06
CA VAL A 53 2.18 12.85 3.93
C VAL A 53 3.22 13.54 3.08
N PHE A 54 3.57 14.77 3.45
CA PHE A 54 4.73 15.48 2.93
C PHE A 54 5.72 15.65 4.07
N TYR A 55 6.93 15.12 3.91
CA TYR A 55 7.96 15.16 4.94
C TYR A 55 9.31 15.57 4.37
N ARG A 56 10.13 16.17 5.23
CA ARG A 56 11.45 16.68 4.87
C ARG A 56 12.49 15.60 5.10
N ASP A 57 13.50 15.57 4.25
CA ASP A 57 14.67 14.72 4.50
C ASP A 57 15.43 15.15 5.77
N LYS A 58 16.30 14.27 6.25
CA LYS A 58 17.10 14.53 7.46
C LYS A 58 18.14 15.64 7.28
N TRP A 59 18.44 16.01 6.03
CA TRP A 59 19.44 17.02 5.68
C TRP A 59 18.83 18.40 5.38
N TRP A 60 17.55 18.59 5.70
CA TRP A 60 16.84 19.83 5.44
C TRP A 60 17.47 21.02 6.18
N THR A 61 17.76 22.10 5.45
CA THR A 61 18.37 23.32 5.99
C THR A 61 17.45 24.54 5.87
N VAL A 62 17.90 25.69 6.38
CA VAL A 62 17.21 26.98 6.16
C VAL A 62 17.12 27.35 4.68
N ASN A 63 18.08 26.88 3.87
CA ASN A 63 18.13 27.07 2.42
C ASN A 63 17.36 25.97 1.66
N GLY A 64 16.63 25.10 2.37
CA GLY A 64 15.85 24.01 1.81
C GLY A 64 16.58 22.67 1.81
N GLY A 65 16.07 21.73 1.02
CA GLY A 65 16.45 20.31 1.04
C GLY A 65 15.56 19.47 0.14
N THR A 66 15.44 18.17 0.44
CA THR A 66 14.56 17.27 -0.32
C THR A 66 13.22 17.12 0.41
N LEU A 67 12.13 17.40 -0.29
CA LEU A 67 10.78 17.10 0.17
C LEU A 67 10.37 15.74 -0.40
N TYR A 68 9.77 14.89 0.43
CA TYR A 68 9.14 13.66 0.00
C TYR A 68 7.62 13.75 0.14
N ALA A 69 6.90 13.00 -0.69
CA ALA A 69 5.48 12.72 -0.53
C ALA A 69 5.26 11.21 -0.38
N GLU A 70 4.32 10.82 0.45
CA GLU A 70 3.92 9.43 0.62
C GLU A 70 2.40 9.33 0.60
N LEU A 71 1.91 8.33 -0.11
CA LEU A 71 0.50 7.98 -0.15
C LEU A 71 0.32 6.65 0.58
N CYS A 72 -0.47 6.67 1.63
CA CYS A 72 -0.79 5.50 2.42
C CYS A 72 -2.30 5.24 2.38
N CYS A 73 -2.70 3.99 2.18
CA CYS A 73 -4.08 3.57 2.31
C CYS A 73 -4.18 2.31 3.15
N LEU A 74 -4.94 2.39 4.24
CA LEU A 74 -5.32 1.25 5.07
C LEU A 74 -6.78 0.91 4.73
N VAL A 75 -7.01 -0.34 4.36
CA VAL A 75 -8.36 -0.88 4.18
C VAL A 75 -8.69 -1.71 5.42
N PRO A 76 -9.60 -1.27 6.31
CA PRO A 76 -9.89 -1.95 7.56
C PRO A 76 -10.27 -3.43 7.38
N ASP A 77 -11.03 -3.76 6.33
CA ASP A 77 -11.43 -5.14 6.05
C ASP A 77 -10.22 -6.02 5.70
N VAL A 78 -9.24 -5.50 4.95
CA VAL A 78 -8.00 -6.22 4.66
C VAL A 78 -7.16 -6.39 5.92
N GLN A 79 -7.04 -5.34 6.74
CA GLN A 79 -6.35 -5.40 8.03
C GLN A 79 -6.97 -6.45 8.95
N ALA A 80 -8.29 -6.48 9.05
CA ALA A 80 -9.04 -7.46 9.84
C ALA A 80 -8.86 -8.87 9.28
N ALA A 81 -8.94 -9.05 7.96
CA ALA A 81 -8.72 -10.36 7.31
C ALA A 81 -7.32 -10.91 7.59
N VAL A 82 -6.29 -10.07 7.43
CA VAL A 82 -4.88 -10.50 7.55
C VAL A 82 -4.45 -10.68 9.00
N TYR A 83 -4.76 -9.72 9.88
CA TYR A 83 -4.22 -9.71 11.25
C TYR A 83 -5.27 -9.95 12.34
N GLY A 84 -6.57 -9.91 12.02
CA GLY A 84 -7.64 -10.14 13.00
C GLY A 84 -7.83 -9.00 14.00
N VAL A 85 -7.05 -7.93 13.88
CA VAL A 85 -7.04 -6.80 14.82
C VAL A 85 -7.08 -5.47 14.05
N PRO A 86 -7.88 -4.48 14.51
CA PRO A 86 -7.96 -3.18 13.87
C PRO A 86 -6.64 -2.41 14.00
N GLN A 87 -6.40 -1.48 13.07
CA GLN A 87 -5.26 -0.57 13.08
C GLN A 87 -5.69 0.82 12.58
N SER A 88 -4.88 1.84 12.85
CA SER A 88 -5.10 3.22 12.41
C SER A 88 -3.88 3.76 11.68
N LEU A 89 -4.10 4.51 10.60
CA LEU A 89 -3.01 5.29 9.98
C LEU A 89 -2.71 6.58 10.75
N LEU A 90 -3.70 7.14 11.44
CA LEU A 90 -3.52 8.40 12.16
C LEU A 90 -2.81 8.18 13.49
N ASP A 91 -3.25 7.14 14.21
CA ASP A 91 -2.81 6.79 15.56
C ASP A 91 -2.41 5.30 15.61
N PRO A 92 -1.29 4.91 14.98
CA PRO A 92 -0.91 3.51 14.87
C PRO A 92 -0.50 2.93 16.22
N ASP A 93 -1.04 1.76 16.56
CA ASP A 93 -0.53 0.96 17.68
C ASP A 93 0.71 0.19 17.24
N CYS A 94 1.86 0.48 17.86
CA CYS A 94 3.15 -0.13 17.54
C CYS A 94 3.23 -1.63 17.88
N ASN A 95 2.31 -2.14 18.69
CA ASN A 95 2.22 -3.57 19.01
C ASN A 95 1.36 -4.35 18.00
N VAL A 96 0.68 -3.65 17.11
CA VAL A 96 -0.23 -4.25 16.13
C VAL A 96 0.39 -4.18 14.73
N PRO A 97 0.56 -5.32 14.03
CA PRO A 97 0.97 -5.31 12.64
C PRO A 97 0.03 -4.48 11.75
N SER A 98 0.59 -3.76 10.78
CA SER A 98 -0.18 -2.86 9.90
C SER A 98 -0.12 -3.34 8.45
N SER A 99 -1.27 -3.64 7.87
CA SER A 99 -1.45 -3.98 6.44
C SER A 99 -2.00 -2.78 5.69
N HIS A 100 -1.20 -1.72 5.55
CA HIS A 100 -1.54 -0.60 4.68
C HIS A 100 -0.70 -0.63 3.40
N PHE A 101 -1.31 -0.17 2.32
CA PHE A 101 -0.66 0.00 1.03
C PHE A 101 0.09 1.33 1.02
N GLN A 102 1.34 1.30 0.57
CA GLN A 102 2.18 2.47 0.39
C GLN A 102 2.55 2.60 -1.08
N TYR A 103 2.18 3.71 -1.72
CA TYR A 103 2.39 3.93 -3.15
C TYR A 103 3.81 3.63 -3.60
N VAL A 104 4.80 4.09 -2.83
CA VAL A 104 6.20 3.93 -3.20
C VAL A 104 6.75 2.51 -3.08
N LEU A 105 6.14 1.67 -2.23
CA LEU A 105 6.53 0.27 -2.15
C LEU A 105 5.84 -0.57 -3.23
N THR A 106 4.77 -0.04 -3.83
CA THR A 106 3.91 -0.78 -4.76
C THR A 106 4.04 -0.36 -6.23
N GLU A 107 4.54 0.85 -6.49
CA GLU A 107 4.71 1.38 -7.85
C GLU A 107 6.17 1.40 -8.28
N ARG A 108 6.44 0.86 -9.47
CA ARG A 108 7.80 0.74 -10.03
C ARG A 108 8.49 2.09 -10.27
N GLU A 109 7.72 3.10 -10.67
CA GLU A 109 8.19 4.44 -11.01
C GLU A 109 7.50 5.50 -10.15
N ALA A 110 7.45 5.27 -8.84
CA ALA A 110 6.83 6.19 -7.91
C ALA A 110 7.56 7.54 -7.86
N LYS A 111 7.01 8.58 -8.50
CA LYS A 111 7.43 9.96 -8.24
C LYS A 111 6.97 10.38 -6.85
N ARG A 112 7.94 10.73 -5.99
CA ARG A 112 7.68 11.05 -4.58
C ARG A 112 8.61 12.07 -3.96
N SER A 113 9.48 12.74 -4.73
CA SER A 113 10.48 13.63 -4.15
C SER A 113 10.79 14.84 -5.01
N TRP A 114 11.09 15.97 -4.35
CA TRP A 114 11.42 17.24 -5.00
C TRP A 114 12.59 17.90 -4.26
N GLU A 115 13.59 18.34 -5.02
CA GLU A 115 14.67 19.18 -4.49
C GLU A 115 14.24 20.64 -4.48
N LEU A 116 14.26 21.26 -3.30
CA LEU A 116 13.75 22.61 -3.07
C LEU A 116 14.86 23.44 -2.43
N ARG A 117 15.59 24.21 -3.25
CA ARG A 117 16.71 25.06 -2.80
C ARG A 117 16.51 26.53 -3.09
N SER A 118 15.48 26.88 -3.86
CA SER A 118 15.13 28.26 -4.22
C SER A 118 13.62 28.45 -4.34
N PRO A 119 13.12 29.71 -4.33
CA PRO A 119 11.71 30.01 -4.59
C PRO A 119 11.20 29.49 -5.94
N GLU A 120 12.04 29.47 -6.97
CA GLU A 120 11.71 28.93 -8.30
C GLU A 120 11.42 27.42 -8.24
N ASN A 121 12.16 26.68 -7.39
CA ASN A 121 11.86 25.26 -7.16
C ASN A 121 10.50 25.06 -6.50
N VAL A 122 10.10 25.96 -5.59
CA VAL A 122 8.79 25.91 -4.93
C VAL A 122 7.67 26.15 -5.95
N ALA A 123 7.86 27.11 -6.87
CA ALA A 123 6.89 27.35 -7.95
C ALA A 123 6.78 26.17 -8.91
N ALA A 124 7.91 25.56 -9.29
CA ALA A 124 7.94 24.36 -10.13
C ALA A 124 7.24 23.18 -9.44
N PHE A 125 7.51 22.97 -8.15
CA PHE A 125 6.81 21.99 -7.32
C PHE A 125 5.30 22.24 -7.31
N GLU A 126 4.86 23.48 -7.08
CA GLU A 126 3.42 23.80 -7.04
C GLU A 126 2.75 23.49 -8.39
N HIS A 127 3.39 23.84 -9.51
CA HIS A 127 2.89 23.51 -10.84
C HIS A 127 2.79 22.00 -11.06
N GLU A 128 3.82 21.26 -10.68
CA GLU A 128 3.83 19.82 -10.84
C GLU A 128 2.74 19.12 -10.00
N MET A 129 2.56 19.57 -8.76
CA MET A 129 1.55 19.05 -7.85
C MET A 129 0.12 19.24 -8.35
N LYS A 130 -0.16 20.33 -9.09
CA LYS A 130 -1.46 20.55 -9.74
C LYS A 130 -1.79 19.45 -10.75
N ASN A 131 -0.78 18.79 -11.31
CA ASN A 131 -0.97 17.67 -12.22
C ASN A 131 -0.92 16.33 -11.45
N TRP A 132 0.07 16.14 -10.58
CA TRP A 132 0.29 14.86 -9.88
C TRP A 132 -0.85 14.48 -8.94
N LEU A 133 -1.41 15.44 -8.18
CA LEU A 133 -2.52 15.16 -7.26
C LEU A 133 -3.74 14.55 -7.98
N PRO A 134 -4.34 15.23 -8.97
CA PRO A 134 -5.54 14.72 -9.63
C PRO A 134 -5.27 13.57 -10.60
N SER A 135 -4.08 13.48 -11.21
CA SER A 135 -3.82 12.44 -12.23
C SER A 135 -3.24 11.15 -11.66
N ILE A 136 -2.57 11.19 -10.51
CA ILE A 136 -1.87 10.03 -9.94
C ILE A 136 -2.33 9.77 -8.51
N ALA A 137 -2.14 10.73 -7.60
CA ALA A 137 -2.29 10.47 -6.17
C ALA A 137 -3.74 10.13 -5.77
N LEU A 138 -4.70 10.94 -6.22
CA LEU A 138 -6.11 10.72 -5.89
C LEU A 138 -6.70 9.49 -6.59
N PRO A 139 -6.47 9.26 -7.90
CA PRO A 139 -6.89 8.01 -8.54
C PRO A 139 -6.32 6.77 -7.85
N TRP A 140 -5.03 6.80 -7.47
CA TRP A 140 -4.41 5.70 -6.74
C TRP A 140 -5.07 5.46 -5.38
N LEU A 141 -5.44 6.51 -4.65
CA LEU A 141 -6.14 6.38 -3.37
C LEU A 141 -7.61 5.94 -3.53
N SER A 142 -8.30 6.41 -4.56
CA SER A 142 -9.73 6.11 -4.79
C SER A 142 -9.99 4.69 -5.25
N GLN A 143 -9.01 3.99 -5.84
CA GLN A 143 -9.20 2.58 -6.18
C GLN A 143 -9.52 1.71 -4.96
N PHE A 144 -9.11 2.13 -3.76
CA PHE A 144 -9.36 1.39 -2.52
C PHE A 144 -10.75 1.64 -1.91
N GLU A 145 -11.53 2.59 -2.45
CA GLU A 145 -12.88 2.90 -1.95
C GLU A 145 -13.92 1.81 -2.27
N SER A 146 -13.54 0.81 -3.07
CA SER A 146 -14.40 -0.31 -3.42
C SER A 146 -13.69 -1.64 -3.22
N ARG A 147 -14.44 -2.67 -2.83
CA ARG A 147 -13.94 -4.04 -2.72
C ARG A 147 -13.28 -4.50 -4.01
N ASP A 148 -13.92 -4.30 -5.16
CA ASP A 148 -13.40 -4.71 -6.45
C ASP A 148 -12.09 -3.99 -6.79
N GLY A 149 -11.97 -2.71 -6.44
CA GLY A 149 -10.74 -1.97 -6.66
C GLY A 149 -9.59 -2.45 -5.76
N VAL A 150 -9.87 -2.85 -4.52
CA VAL A 150 -8.89 -3.52 -3.63
C VAL A 150 -8.45 -4.86 -4.23
N ILE A 151 -9.38 -5.69 -4.70
CA ILE A 151 -9.09 -6.99 -5.34
C ILE A 151 -8.21 -6.79 -6.58
N ARG A 152 -8.63 -5.91 -7.50
CA ARG A 152 -7.85 -5.59 -8.71
C ARG A 152 -6.46 -5.07 -8.38
N PHE A 153 -6.34 -4.22 -7.35
CA PHE A 153 -5.05 -3.73 -6.90
C PHE A 153 -4.15 -4.88 -6.44
N LEU A 154 -4.62 -5.72 -5.51
CA LEU A 154 -3.86 -6.86 -4.99
C LEU A 154 -3.43 -7.82 -6.12
N GLN A 155 -4.31 -8.09 -7.08
CA GLN A 155 -3.99 -8.87 -8.28
C GLN A 155 -2.89 -8.21 -9.12
N SER A 156 -3.07 -6.93 -9.47
CA SER A 156 -2.10 -6.18 -10.30
C SER A 156 -0.71 -6.07 -9.67
N LYS A 157 -0.64 -6.12 -8.33
CA LYS A 157 0.60 -6.07 -7.54
C LYS A 157 1.12 -7.44 -7.13
N LEU A 158 0.52 -8.52 -7.65
CA LEU A 158 0.89 -9.91 -7.36
C LEU A 158 0.89 -10.24 -5.86
N GLN A 159 0.06 -9.55 -5.07
CA GLN A 159 -0.09 -9.77 -3.62
C GLN A 159 -1.06 -10.92 -3.34
N PHE A 160 -0.84 -12.06 -3.98
CA PHE A 160 -1.79 -13.16 -4.03
C PHE A 160 -2.07 -13.83 -2.69
N ILE A 161 -1.11 -13.86 -1.76
CA ILE A 161 -1.34 -14.37 -0.39
C ILE A 161 -2.33 -13.48 0.36
N THR A 162 -2.12 -12.17 0.32
CA THR A 162 -3.04 -11.20 0.94
C THR A 162 -4.41 -11.26 0.27
N LEU A 163 -4.44 -11.41 -1.06
CA LEU A 163 -5.67 -11.58 -1.81
C LEU A 163 -6.44 -12.83 -1.40
N ALA A 164 -5.78 -13.99 -1.30
CA ALA A 164 -6.43 -15.24 -0.91
C ALA A 164 -7.06 -15.16 0.48
N ILE A 165 -6.32 -14.60 1.45
CA ILE A 165 -6.81 -14.39 2.81
C ILE A 165 -8.01 -13.44 2.82
N TYR A 166 -7.93 -12.36 2.05
CA TYR A 166 -9.02 -11.39 1.96
C TYR A 166 -10.27 -11.99 1.30
N LEU A 167 -10.14 -12.64 0.14
CA LEU A 167 -11.26 -13.29 -0.55
C LEU A 167 -11.95 -14.36 0.33
N SER A 168 -11.16 -15.17 1.03
CA SER A 168 -11.70 -16.14 1.98
C SER A 168 -12.46 -15.49 3.12
N SER A 169 -11.97 -14.38 3.68
CA SER A 169 -12.70 -13.63 4.72
C SER A 169 -14.04 -13.06 4.23
N LEU A 170 -14.17 -12.86 2.91
CA LEU A 170 -15.41 -12.42 2.26
C LEU A 170 -16.35 -13.60 1.91
N GLY A 171 -15.95 -14.84 2.18
CA GLY A 171 -16.69 -16.05 1.82
C GLY A 171 -16.46 -16.54 0.39
N ASP A 172 -15.52 -15.95 -0.35
CA ASP A 172 -15.17 -16.37 -1.71
C ASP A 172 -14.04 -17.41 -1.68
N SER A 173 -14.40 -18.66 -1.38
CA SER A 173 -13.45 -19.78 -1.36
C SER A 173 -12.87 -20.07 -2.75
N GLY A 174 -13.68 -19.96 -3.81
CA GLY A 174 -13.23 -20.19 -5.18
C GLY A 174 -12.16 -19.19 -5.62
N GLY A 175 -12.40 -17.89 -5.38
CA GLY A 175 -11.43 -16.84 -5.64
C GLY A 175 -10.18 -16.95 -4.77
N ALA A 176 -10.33 -17.35 -3.50
CA ALA A 176 -9.18 -17.59 -2.62
C ALA A 176 -8.27 -18.71 -3.15
N SER A 177 -8.86 -19.84 -3.57
CA SER A 177 -8.14 -20.96 -4.18
C SER A 177 -7.42 -20.53 -5.47
N GLN A 178 -8.09 -19.78 -6.35
CA GLN A 178 -7.48 -19.27 -7.57
C GLN A 178 -6.28 -18.35 -7.28
N ALA A 179 -6.37 -17.50 -6.25
CA ALA A 179 -5.26 -16.66 -5.84
C ALA A 179 -4.07 -17.48 -5.31
N ILE A 180 -4.32 -18.56 -4.56
CA ILE A 180 -3.26 -19.47 -4.10
C ILE A 180 -2.60 -20.18 -5.28
N SER A 181 -3.38 -20.68 -6.24
CA SER A 181 -2.85 -21.30 -7.46
C SER A 181 -1.98 -20.33 -8.26
N ALA A 182 -2.46 -19.11 -8.50
CA ALA A 182 -1.70 -18.08 -9.21
C ALA A 182 -0.39 -17.70 -8.49
N TRP A 183 -0.40 -17.69 -7.15
CA TRP A 183 0.81 -17.49 -6.37
C TRP A 183 1.82 -18.63 -6.58
N LEU A 184 1.37 -19.88 -6.51
CA LEU A 184 2.23 -21.05 -6.68
C LEU A 184 2.83 -21.14 -8.10
N GLU A 185 2.06 -20.75 -9.12
CA GLU A 185 2.52 -20.65 -10.52
C GLU A 185 3.67 -19.63 -10.69
N GLY A 186 3.74 -18.62 -9.83
CA GLY A 186 4.84 -17.65 -9.77
C GLY A 186 6.17 -18.20 -9.23
N LEU A 187 6.23 -19.50 -8.91
CA LEU A 187 7.42 -20.21 -8.44
C LEU A 187 8.10 -19.57 -7.21
N PRO A 188 7.34 -19.23 -6.14
CA PRO A 188 7.89 -18.59 -4.95
C PRO A 188 8.99 -19.46 -4.32
N ARG A 189 10.15 -18.85 -4.09
CA ARG A 189 11.25 -19.44 -3.32
C ARG A 189 11.11 -19.05 -1.85
N ARG A 190 11.53 -19.94 -0.93
CA ARG A 190 11.44 -19.72 0.53
C ARG A 190 10.01 -19.36 0.95
N ALA A 191 9.10 -20.23 0.53
CA ALA A 191 7.67 -20.02 0.63
C ALA A 191 7.13 -20.20 2.05
N GLU A 192 7.95 -20.66 3.01
CA GLU A 192 7.50 -21.14 4.33
C GLU A 192 6.62 -20.10 5.05
N GLY A 193 7.10 -18.86 5.18
CA GLY A 193 6.34 -17.82 5.88
C GLY A 193 5.01 -17.44 5.19
N SER A 194 4.92 -17.59 3.88
CA SER A 194 3.65 -17.37 3.15
C SER A 194 2.69 -18.54 3.32
N LEU A 195 3.21 -19.77 3.29
CA LEU A 195 2.45 -20.99 3.54
C LEU A 195 1.92 -21.04 4.98
N GLU A 196 2.75 -20.70 5.97
CA GLU A 196 2.36 -20.59 7.37
C GLU A 196 1.23 -19.57 7.57
N ARG A 197 1.26 -18.44 6.85
CA ARG A 197 0.18 -17.45 6.88
C ARG A 197 -1.12 -18.00 6.30
N LEU A 198 -1.07 -18.76 5.20
CA LEU A 198 -2.26 -19.41 4.64
C LEU A 198 -2.81 -20.46 5.61
N ALA A 199 -1.94 -21.27 6.23
CA ALA A 199 -2.35 -22.28 7.21
C ALA A 199 -2.93 -21.68 8.48
N GLY A 200 -2.34 -20.59 8.99
CA GLY A 200 -2.87 -19.83 10.13
C GLY A 200 -4.25 -19.21 9.86
N LYS A 201 -4.66 -19.14 8.59
CA LYS A 201 -6.00 -18.71 8.15
C LYS A 201 -6.90 -19.88 7.74
N GLY A 202 -6.45 -21.12 7.92
CA GLY A 202 -7.21 -22.33 7.58
C GLY A 202 -7.38 -22.57 6.08
N LEU A 203 -6.62 -21.87 5.23
CA LEU A 203 -6.71 -22.02 3.77
C LEU A 203 -6.02 -23.26 3.25
N ILE A 204 -4.97 -23.69 3.95
CA ILE A 204 -4.24 -24.92 3.70
C ILE A 204 -3.95 -25.61 5.03
N SER A 205 -3.70 -26.90 5.00
CA SER A 205 -3.34 -27.68 6.19
C SER A 205 -1.84 -27.57 6.51
N SER A 206 -1.44 -27.95 7.71
CA SER A 206 -0.01 -28.07 8.07
C SER A 206 0.73 -29.10 7.21
N ALA A 207 0.03 -30.13 6.72
CA ALA A 207 0.60 -31.10 5.79
C ALA A 207 0.90 -30.46 4.42
N ASP A 208 0.01 -29.59 3.94
CA ASP A 208 0.22 -28.82 2.70
C ASP A 208 1.42 -27.88 2.83
N VAL A 209 1.57 -27.22 3.99
CA VAL A 209 2.74 -26.38 4.27
C VAL A 209 4.03 -27.18 4.15
N ALA A 210 4.10 -28.36 4.78
CA ALA A 210 5.30 -29.20 4.73
C ALA A 210 5.61 -29.66 3.30
N TYR A 211 4.59 -30.11 2.57
CA TYR A 211 4.72 -30.55 1.17
C TYR A 211 5.22 -29.41 0.26
N LEU A 212 4.52 -28.26 0.26
CA LEU A 212 4.85 -27.14 -0.62
C LEU A 212 6.16 -26.45 -0.23
N SER A 213 6.52 -26.41 1.05
CA SER A 213 7.83 -25.90 1.50
C SER A 213 8.96 -26.77 0.95
N ASN A 214 8.84 -28.09 1.06
CA ASN A 214 9.80 -29.05 0.50
C ASN A 214 9.88 -28.96 -1.03
N ALA A 215 8.76 -28.73 -1.72
CA ALA A 215 8.77 -28.48 -3.16
C ALA A 215 9.54 -27.19 -3.49
N SER A 216 9.32 -26.10 -2.76
CA SER A 216 9.85 -24.75 -3.07
C SER A 216 11.38 -24.64 -3.11
N ILE A 217 12.08 -25.59 -2.48
CA ILE A 217 13.55 -25.66 -2.45
C ILE A 217 14.15 -26.56 -3.52
N GLN A 218 13.34 -27.28 -4.30
CA GLN A 218 13.80 -28.22 -5.35
C GLN A 218 14.11 -27.50 -6.67
N GLY A 219 14.49 -28.27 -7.69
CA GLY A 219 14.61 -27.79 -9.07
C GLY A 219 13.29 -27.17 -9.56
N GLU A 220 13.37 -26.24 -10.50
CA GLU A 220 12.20 -25.51 -10.98
C GLU A 220 11.13 -26.43 -11.59
N GLU A 221 11.55 -27.40 -12.39
CA GLU A 221 10.64 -28.36 -13.03
C GLU A 221 9.98 -29.30 -12.02
N ASP A 222 10.73 -29.77 -11.01
CA ASP A 222 10.20 -30.61 -9.94
C ASP A 222 9.18 -29.84 -9.08
N TYR A 223 9.45 -28.56 -8.81
CA TYR A 223 8.51 -27.68 -8.11
C TYR A 223 7.23 -27.48 -8.93
N LYS A 224 7.33 -27.16 -10.22
CA LYS A 224 6.17 -26.97 -11.10
C LYS A 224 5.27 -28.19 -11.09
N LEU A 225 5.86 -29.38 -11.19
CA LEU A 225 5.12 -30.64 -11.19
C LEU A 225 4.37 -30.83 -9.86
N GLN A 226 5.07 -30.71 -8.73
CA GLN A 226 4.48 -30.90 -7.39
C GLN A 226 3.42 -29.85 -7.05
N ALA A 227 3.66 -28.58 -7.38
CA ALA A 227 2.68 -27.51 -7.17
C ALA A 227 1.42 -27.75 -8.02
N ALA A 228 1.57 -28.18 -9.29
CA ALA A 228 0.44 -28.49 -10.16
C ALA A 228 -0.34 -29.73 -9.70
N GLU A 229 0.35 -30.77 -9.21
CA GLU A 229 -0.27 -31.95 -8.62
C GLU A 229 -1.09 -31.58 -7.38
N TRP A 230 -0.52 -30.76 -6.49
CA TRP A 230 -1.22 -30.28 -5.30
C TRP A 230 -2.46 -29.45 -5.65
N VAL A 231 -2.33 -28.49 -6.58
CA VAL A 231 -3.45 -27.66 -7.06
C VAL A 231 -4.58 -28.54 -7.62
N ARG A 232 -4.24 -29.55 -8.43
CA ARG A 232 -5.23 -30.47 -9.01
C ARG A 232 -5.95 -31.29 -7.95
N ALA A 233 -5.21 -31.90 -7.03
CA ALA A 233 -5.79 -32.70 -5.95
C ALA A 233 -6.68 -31.87 -5.02
N ARG A 234 -6.35 -30.59 -4.82
CA ARG A 234 -7.07 -29.73 -3.87
C ARG A 234 -8.28 -29.02 -4.45
N PHE A 235 -8.23 -28.64 -5.73
CA PHE A 235 -9.24 -27.74 -6.31
C PHE A 235 -9.98 -28.31 -7.52
N CYS A 236 -9.55 -29.45 -8.08
CA CYS A 236 -10.20 -30.05 -9.25
C CYS A 236 -10.97 -31.35 -8.96
N GLU A 237 -10.91 -31.91 -7.74
CA GLU A 237 -11.64 -33.15 -7.39
C GLU A 237 -13.12 -32.94 -6.99
N GLU A 238 -13.65 -31.71 -7.08
CA GLU A 238 -15.08 -31.40 -6.85
C GLU A 238 -15.87 -31.06 -8.14
N LEU A 239 -15.47 -31.60 -9.29
CA LEU A 239 -16.27 -31.61 -10.53
C LEU A 239 -16.72 -33.03 -10.88
#